data_AF-A0AAC9Z687-F1
#
_entry.id   AF-A0AAC9Z687-F1
#
_cell.length_a   1.000
_cell.length_b   1.000
_cell.length_c   1.000
_cell.angle_alpha   90.00
_cell.angle_beta   90.00
_cell.angle_gamma   90.00
#
_symmetry.space_group_name_H-M   'P 1'
#
loop_
_entity.id
_entity.type
_entity.pdbx_description
1 polymer ?
#
loop_
_entity_poly.entity_id
_entity_poly.type
_entity_poly.pdbx_seq_one_letter_code
_entity_poly.pdbx_strand_id
1 'polypeptide(L)'
;MLSSGKVARPDILLCAGDIADKADPLALERAWTELSSIQKDFQIPHFVATCGNHDLDTRHKENKFDPRGFLRRLTPSFPLPEYQKNDVEHLKYWSNNFSIVEGDNWRVLTINSCAYHGYGDDSQPELTRGRISDITLDEIKEELQALGSDLRLKFNVCLVHHHLKEQHSDAYADESRMRGAENLLQLLARAEFGEWFVVHGHVHRGSLYCDGGNSGPIVLSCASFSVSLQGDPTNPGVNQFYLVEFDPPQGGRHRIKGAVHAWNWAASYGWDPAENKPGCLAGRAGFGFRGDLPSFAEKLAEKVNECGRLSWSDAVSQFTELKHFLPLDLENLVGELEADSAIVVSRQGQGIREIVKA
;
A
#
# COMPACT_ATOMS: atom_id res chain seq x y z
N MET A 1 0.68 21.14 3.58
CA MET A 1 1.49 19.91 3.51
C MET A 1 2.29 19.88 2.23
N LEU A 2 1.66 19.65 1.08
CA LEU A 2 2.30 19.79 -0.24
C LEU A 2 2.62 21.27 -0.55
N SER A 3 1.64 22.18 -0.39
CA SER A 3 1.82 23.63 -0.59
C SER A 3 2.80 24.30 0.39
N SER A 4 3.07 23.66 1.53
CA SER A 4 4.04 24.11 2.52
C SER A 4 5.44 23.51 2.29
N GLY A 5 5.64 22.72 1.22
CA GLY A 5 6.90 22.05 0.90
C GLY A 5 7.29 20.92 1.86
N LYS A 6 6.38 20.46 2.71
CA LYS A 6 6.64 19.38 3.69
C LYS A 6 6.49 17.98 3.07
N VAL A 7 5.84 17.88 1.93
CA VAL A 7 5.62 16.64 1.17
C VAL A 7 5.98 16.96 -0.27
N ALA A 8 6.76 16.10 -0.93
CA ALA A 8 7.06 16.25 -2.35
C ALA A 8 5.80 16.02 -3.19
N ARG A 9 5.69 16.68 -4.35
CA ARG A 9 4.56 16.46 -5.26
C ARG A 9 4.67 15.04 -5.86
N PRO A 10 3.69 14.16 -5.64
CA PRO A 10 3.72 12.82 -6.21
C PRO A 10 3.36 12.83 -7.70
N ASP A 11 3.78 11.80 -8.42
CA ASP A 11 3.38 11.56 -9.80
C ASP A 11 1.94 11.01 -9.91
N ILE A 12 1.49 10.28 -8.88
CA ILE A 12 0.18 9.61 -8.84
C ILE A 12 -0.43 9.76 -7.44
N LEU A 13 -1.71 10.11 -7.39
CA LEU A 13 -2.56 9.95 -6.21
C LEU A 13 -3.24 8.59 -6.26
N LEU A 14 -3.14 7.81 -5.18
CA LEU A 14 -3.81 6.50 -5.06
C LEU A 14 -4.87 6.55 -3.95
N CYS A 15 -6.05 5.99 -4.21
CA CYS A 15 -7.12 5.82 -3.22
C CYS A 15 -7.57 4.36 -3.16
N ALA A 16 -7.32 3.69 -2.04
CA ALA A 16 -7.59 2.26 -1.86
C ALA A 16 -9.03 1.94 -1.41
N GLY A 17 -10.02 2.76 -1.79
CA GLY A 17 -11.45 2.54 -1.48
C GLY A 17 -11.90 2.98 -0.08
N ASP A 18 -13.16 2.69 0.22
CA ASP A 18 -13.90 3.14 1.41
C ASP A 18 -13.85 4.66 1.58
N ILE A 19 -14.19 5.36 0.49
CA ILE A 19 -14.29 6.81 0.38
C ILE A 19 -15.50 7.33 1.20
N ALA A 20 -16.60 6.58 1.22
CA ALA A 20 -17.78 6.90 2.00
C ALA A 20 -18.14 5.79 2.99
N ASP A 21 -18.90 6.13 4.03
CA ASP A 21 -19.48 5.14 4.94
C ASP A 21 -20.89 4.76 4.49
N LYS A 22 -21.21 3.45 4.58
CA LYS A 22 -22.55 2.88 4.33
C LYS A 22 -23.16 3.25 2.98
N ALA A 23 -22.34 3.47 1.96
CA ALA A 23 -22.75 3.81 0.61
C ALA A 23 -23.60 5.08 0.52
N ASP A 24 -23.42 6.03 1.44
CA ASP A 24 -24.13 7.30 1.41
C ASP A 24 -23.76 8.07 0.12
N PRO A 25 -24.71 8.28 -0.81
CA PRO A 25 -24.39 8.85 -2.12
C PRO A 25 -23.88 10.29 -2.04
N LEU A 26 -24.37 11.07 -1.08
CA LEU A 26 -23.99 12.48 -0.91
C LEU A 26 -22.59 12.58 -0.31
N ALA A 27 -22.28 11.76 0.69
CA ALA A 27 -20.95 11.68 1.27
C ALA A 27 -19.93 11.21 0.23
N LEU A 28 -20.28 10.21 -0.57
CA LEU A 28 -19.44 9.68 -1.64
C LEU A 28 -19.16 10.72 -2.73
N GLU A 29 -20.18 11.42 -3.23
CA GLU A 29 -20.03 12.48 -4.23
C GLU A 29 -19.13 13.61 -3.69
N ARG A 30 -19.37 14.03 -2.44
CA ARG A 30 -18.58 15.09 -1.81
C ARG A 30 -17.14 14.67 -1.61
N ALA A 31 -16.88 13.53 -0.97
CA ALA A 31 -15.53 13.04 -0.70
C ALA A 31 -14.74 12.81 -2.00
N TRP A 32 -15.38 12.27 -3.04
CA TRP A 32 -14.76 12.11 -4.35
C TRP A 32 -14.40 13.44 -5.03
N THR A 33 -15.28 14.44 -4.92
CA THR A 33 -15.03 15.79 -5.42
C THR A 33 -13.85 16.44 -4.68
N GLU A 34 -13.76 16.28 -3.36
CA GLU A 34 -12.65 16.79 -2.54
C GLU A 34 -11.32 16.11 -2.90
N LEU A 35 -11.29 14.77 -3.05
CA LEU A 35 -10.09 14.04 -3.50
C LEU A 35 -9.63 14.50 -4.88
N SER A 36 -10.58 14.71 -5.79
CA SER A 36 -10.29 15.24 -7.13
C SER A 36 -9.80 16.70 -7.10
N SER A 37 -10.23 17.47 -6.12
CA SER A 37 -9.78 18.85 -5.91
C SER A 37 -8.35 18.86 -5.35
N ILE A 38 -8.03 17.96 -4.41
CA ILE A 38 -6.65 17.72 -3.94
C ILE A 38 -5.72 17.42 -5.12
N GLN A 39 -6.10 16.51 -6.02
CA GLN A 39 -5.31 16.23 -7.22
C GLN A 39 -5.00 17.50 -8.02
N LYS A 40 -6.03 18.30 -8.32
CA LYS A 40 -5.90 19.53 -9.13
C LYS A 40 -5.09 20.62 -8.41
N ASP A 41 -5.42 20.90 -7.15
CA ASP A 41 -4.81 21.96 -6.36
C ASP A 41 -3.32 21.71 -6.14
N PHE A 42 -2.91 20.45 -6.01
CA PHE A 42 -1.51 20.07 -5.89
C PHE A 42 -0.85 19.66 -7.22
N GLN A 43 -1.56 19.81 -8.34
CA GLN A 43 -1.08 19.52 -9.68
C GLN A 43 -0.50 18.10 -9.81
N ILE A 44 -1.16 17.13 -9.16
CA ILE A 44 -0.78 15.72 -9.24
C ILE A 44 -1.21 15.21 -10.63
N PRO A 45 -0.26 14.74 -11.47
CA PRO A 45 -0.55 14.42 -12.85
C PRO A 45 -1.57 13.31 -13.05
N HIS A 46 -1.69 12.39 -12.09
CA HIS A 46 -2.56 11.22 -12.21
C HIS A 46 -3.31 10.89 -10.93
N PHE A 47 -4.52 10.35 -11.07
CA PHE A 47 -5.31 9.82 -9.94
C PHE A 47 -5.92 8.47 -10.32
N VAL A 48 -5.57 7.43 -9.57
CA VAL A 48 -6.15 6.08 -9.68
C VAL A 48 -6.78 5.66 -8.36
N ALA A 49 -8.04 5.25 -8.40
CA ALA A 49 -8.74 4.69 -7.24
C ALA A 49 -9.12 3.22 -7.44
N THR A 50 -9.60 2.60 -6.38
CA THR A 50 -10.50 1.44 -6.44
C THR A 50 -11.62 1.65 -5.41
N CYS A 51 -12.73 0.91 -5.51
CA CYS A 51 -13.81 1.00 -4.53
C CYS A 51 -13.57 0.05 -3.37
N GLY A 52 -14.04 0.46 -2.20
CA GLY A 52 -14.19 -0.38 -1.02
C GLY A 52 -15.62 -0.85 -0.81
N ASN A 53 -15.80 -1.71 0.19
CA ASN A 53 -17.10 -2.32 0.48
C ASN A 53 -18.12 -1.33 1.05
N HIS A 54 -17.68 -0.19 1.60
CA HIS A 54 -18.54 0.90 2.05
C HIS A 54 -18.90 1.90 0.94
N ASP A 55 -18.25 1.85 -0.22
CA ASP A 55 -18.59 2.72 -1.37
C ASP A 55 -19.78 2.21 -2.19
N LEU A 56 -20.08 0.92 -2.06
CA LEU A 56 -21.12 0.22 -2.81
C LEU A 56 -22.37 0.05 -1.97
N ASP A 57 -23.55 0.19 -2.57
CA ASP A 57 -24.83 -0.12 -1.91
C ASP A 57 -25.10 -1.63 -1.90
N THR A 58 -24.18 -2.34 -1.25
CA THR A 58 -24.14 -3.80 -1.17
C THR A 58 -25.31 -4.39 -0.39
N ARG A 59 -26.01 -3.55 0.38
CA ARG A 59 -27.19 -3.91 1.19
C ARG A 59 -28.49 -3.42 0.54
N HIS A 60 -28.44 -2.86 -0.66
CA HIS A 60 -29.59 -2.43 -1.44
C HIS A 60 -30.52 -1.46 -0.71
N LYS A 61 -29.95 -0.57 0.12
CA LYS A 61 -30.71 0.42 0.88
C LYS A 61 -31.20 1.56 -0.01
N GLU A 62 -30.39 1.97 -0.97
CA GLU A 62 -30.62 3.10 -1.87
C GLU A 62 -31.01 2.62 -3.29
N ASN A 63 -30.38 1.55 -3.79
CA ASN A 63 -30.62 0.94 -5.10
C ASN A 63 -30.82 -0.58 -5.00
N LYS A 64 -32.05 -1.01 -5.31
CA LYS A 64 -32.51 -2.40 -5.12
C LYS A 64 -31.85 -3.45 -6.01
N PHE A 65 -31.15 -3.06 -7.08
CA PHE A 65 -30.67 -4.00 -8.09
C PHE A 65 -29.29 -3.68 -8.67
N ASP A 66 -28.77 -2.46 -8.48
CA ASP A 66 -27.43 -2.09 -8.94
C ASP A 66 -26.62 -1.42 -7.81
N PRO A 67 -25.92 -2.22 -6.97
CA PRO A 67 -25.01 -1.75 -5.93
C PRO A 67 -23.92 -0.77 -6.40
N ARG A 68 -23.56 -0.82 -7.69
CA ARG A 68 -22.44 -0.06 -8.28
C ARG A 68 -22.90 1.23 -8.97
N GLY A 69 -24.21 1.41 -9.14
CA GLY A 69 -24.76 2.45 -10.01
C GLY A 69 -24.44 3.88 -9.58
N PHE A 70 -24.22 4.13 -8.29
CA PHE A 70 -23.81 5.46 -7.81
C PHE A 70 -22.38 5.80 -8.20
N LEU A 71 -21.41 4.90 -7.92
CA LEU A 71 -20.00 5.11 -8.30
C LEU A 71 -19.83 5.38 -9.80
N ARG A 72 -20.52 4.61 -10.66
CA ARG A 72 -20.47 4.78 -12.14
C ARG A 72 -20.99 6.15 -12.61
N ARG A 73 -21.77 6.85 -11.78
CA ARG A 73 -22.37 8.15 -12.10
C ARG A 73 -21.57 9.33 -11.59
N LEU A 74 -20.58 9.12 -10.71
CA LEU A 74 -19.74 10.18 -10.18
C LEU A 74 -19.11 11.05 -11.27
N THR A 75 -18.88 12.31 -10.90
CA THR A 75 -18.16 13.32 -11.69
C THR A 75 -17.12 13.96 -10.77
N PRO A 76 -15.81 13.94 -11.12
CA PRO A 76 -15.23 13.30 -12.30
C PRO A 76 -15.39 11.76 -12.30
N SER A 77 -15.07 11.10 -13.41
CA SER A 77 -15.31 9.66 -13.59
C SER A 77 -14.61 8.81 -12.53
N PHE A 78 -15.30 7.84 -11.93
CA PHE A 78 -14.69 6.85 -11.03
C PHE A 78 -14.40 5.52 -11.76
N PRO A 79 -13.26 4.84 -11.53
CA PRO A 79 -12.20 5.15 -10.55
C PRO A 79 -11.04 6.00 -11.11
N LEU A 80 -11.16 6.45 -12.35
CA LEU A 80 -10.13 7.16 -13.10
C LEU A 80 -10.66 8.56 -13.49
N PRO A 81 -10.50 9.60 -12.65
CA PRO A 81 -11.04 10.95 -12.86
C PRO A 81 -10.70 11.58 -14.20
N GLU A 82 -9.53 11.21 -14.74
CA GLU A 82 -8.95 11.80 -15.95
C GLU A 82 -9.50 11.15 -17.22
N TYR A 83 -10.12 9.98 -17.08
CA TYR A 83 -10.66 9.19 -18.18
C TYR A 83 -12.14 9.52 -18.37
N GLN A 84 -12.56 9.56 -19.63
CA GLN A 84 -13.96 9.61 -19.98
C GLN A 84 -14.63 8.25 -19.70
N LYS A 85 -15.94 8.24 -19.46
CA LYS A 85 -16.68 7.02 -19.11
C LYS A 85 -16.68 5.95 -20.22
N ASN A 86 -16.37 6.35 -21.44
CA ASN A 86 -16.28 5.49 -22.61
C ASN A 86 -14.83 5.09 -22.97
N ASP A 87 -13.84 5.55 -22.21
CA ASP A 87 -12.46 5.11 -22.40
C ASP A 87 -12.30 3.65 -22.00
N VAL A 88 -11.41 2.93 -22.70
CA VAL A 88 -11.30 1.48 -22.60
C VAL A 88 -10.91 1.05 -21.18
N GLU A 89 -9.98 1.77 -20.55
CA GLU A 89 -9.48 1.51 -19.21
C GLU A 89 -10.59 1.69 -18.15
N HIS A 90 -11.44 2.70 -18.34
CA HIS A 90 -12.61 2.92 -17.49
C HIS A 90 -13.63 1.78 -17.64
N LEU A 91 -13.92 1.39 -18.89
CA LEU A 91 -14.86 0.32 -19.18
C LEU A 91 -14.37 -1.02 -18.64
N LYS A 92 -13.08 -1.35 -18.84
CA LYS A 92 -12.44 -2.57 -18.33
C LYS A 92 -12.59 -2.71 -16.82
N TYR A 93 -12.38 -1.64 -16.05
CA TYR A 93 -12.55 -1.70 -14.59
C TYR A 93 -13.94 -2.22 -14.19
N TRP A 94 -14.98 -1.78 -14.90
CA TRP A 94 -16.36 -2.16 -14.61
C TRP A 94 -16.78 -3.49 -15.25
N SER A 95 -16.27 -3.85 -16.42
CA SER A 95 -16.63 -5.07 -17.14
C SER A 95 -15.83 -6.28 -16.68
N ASN A 96 -14.53 -6.09 -16.44
CA ASN A 96 -13.56 -7.16 -16.17
C ASN A 96 -13.15 -7.20 -14.68
N ASN A 97 -13.62 -6.23 -13.88
CA ASN A 97 -13.27 -6.04 -12.47
C ASN A 97 -11.82 -5.62 -12.23
N PHE A 98 -11.10 -5.19 -13.26
CA PHE A 98 -9.78 -4.58 -13.14
C PHE A 98 -9.48 -3.67 -14.33
N SER A 99 -8.48 -2.81 -14.19
CA SER A 99 -7.90 -2.02 -15.28
C SER A 99 -6.40 -1.89 -15.08
N ILE A 100 -5.65 -1.80 -16.18
CA ILE A 100 -4.24 -1.44 -16.19
C ILE A 100 -4.13 -0.05 -16.79
N VAL A 101 -3.57 0.87 -16.01
CA VAL A 101 -3.31 2.25 -16.43
C VAL A 101 -1.80 2.49 -16.41
N GLU A 102 -1.29 3.21 -17.40
CA GLU A 102 0.14 3.42 -17.58
C GLU A 102 0.50 4.88 -17.77
N GLY A 103 1.62 5.29 -17.18
CA GLY A 103 2.34 6.50 -17.54
C GLY A 103 3.71 6.17 -18.12
N ASP A 104 4.60 7.16 -18.11
CA ASP A 104 5.93 7.05 -18.73
C ASP A 104 6.80 6.00 -18.03
N ASN A 105 6.83 6.01 -16.69
CA ASN A 105 7.72 5.18 -15.87
C ASN A 105 6.98 4.34 -14.83
N TRP A 106 5.65 4.27 -14.90
CA TRP A 106 4.80 3.59 -13.92
C TRP A 106 3.63 2.87 -14.59
N ARG A 107 3.12 1.85 -13.91
CA ARG A 107 1.93 1.08 -14.27
C ARG A 107 1.12 0.79 -13.02
N VAL A 108 -0.20 1.01 -13.07
CA VAL A 108 -1.13 0.67 -11.98
C VAL A 108 -2.13 -0.37 -12.48
N LEU A 109 -2.10 -1.56 -11.88
CA LEU A 109 -3.17 -2.54 -11.94
C LEU A 109 -4.17 -2.20 -10.83
N THR A 110 -5.32 -1.63 -11.16
CA THR A 110 -6.39 -1.37 -10.18
C THR A 110 -7.44 -2.48 -10.25
N ILE A 111 -7.73 -3.10 -9.11
CA ILE A 111 -8.60 -4.27 -8.99
C ILE A 111 -9.85 -3.90 -8.18
N ASN A 112 -11.02 -4.18 -8.73
CA ASN A 112 -12.29 -4.11 -8.04
C ASN A 112 -12.51 -5.38 -7.22
N SER A 113 -11.90 -5.46 -6.03
CA SER A 113 -12.14 -6.56 -5.09
C SER A 113 -13.58 -6.62 -4.57
N CYS A 114 -14.38 -5.57 -4.79
CA CYS A 114 -15.75 -5.47 -4.35
C CYS A 114 -16.77 -5.84 -5.44
N ALA A 115 -16.30 -6.32 -6.61
CA ALA A 115 -17.14 -6.53 -7.80
C ALA A 115 -18.37 -7.41 -7.58
N TYR A 116 -18.27 -8.35 -6.65
CA TYR A 116 -19.31 -9.33 -6.32
C TYR A 116 -20.17 -8.94 -5.10
N HIS A 117 -19.90 -7.81 -4.44
CA HIS A 117 -20.70 -7.41 -3.29
C HIS A 117 -22.12 -7.02 -3.71
N GLY A 118 -23.12 -7.50 -2.97
CA GLY A 118 -24.53 -7.27 -3.28
C GLY A 118 -25.05 -8.10 -4.47
N TYR A 119 -24.32 -9.14 -4.88
CA TYR A 119 -24.77 -10.08 -5.91
C TYR A 119 -24.70 -11.54 -5.39
N GLY A 120 -25.58 -12.39 -5.92
CA GLY A 120 -25.63 -13.83 -5.62
C GLY A 120 -26.49 -14.21 -4.40
N ASP A 121 -26.93 -15.48 -4.39
CA ASP A 121 -27.83 -16.04 -3.36
C ASP A 121 -27.17 -16.16 -1.96
N ASP A 122 -25.82 -16.23 -1.93
CA ASP A 122 -24.97 -16.29 -0.73
C ASP A 122 -24.11 -15.02 -0.62
N SER A 123 -24.71 -13.83 -0.73
CA SER A 123 -23.95 -12.57 -0.74
C SER A 123 -23.24 -12.25 0.58
N GLN A 124 -23.68 -12.84 1.71
CA GLN A 124 -23.19 -12.49 3.05
C GLN A 124 -21.66 -12.59 3.24
N PRO A 125 -20.96 -13.67 2.82
CA PRO A 125 -19.51 -13.73 2.93
C PRO A 125 -18.79 -12.80 1.95
N GLU A 126 -19.41 -12.48 0.81
CA GLU A 126 -18.84 -11.53 -0.16
C GLU A 126 -18.91 -10.10 0.38
N LEU A 127 -19.91 -9.75 1.21
CA LEU A 127 -20.05 -8.40 1.79
C LEU A 127 -18.84 -7.94 2.62
N THR A 128 -18.08 -8.87 3.18
CA THR A 128 -16.96 -8.59 4.10
C THR A 128 -15.59 -8.94 3.54
N ARG A 129 -15.49 -9.97 2.69
CA ARG A 129 -14.19 -10.47 2.21
C ARG A 129 -13.76 -9.87 0.89
N GLY A 130 -14.72 -9.56 0.02
CA GLY A 130 -14.40 -9.34 -1.39
C GLY A 130 -13.74 -10.54 -2.06
N ARG A 131 -13.46 -10.39 -3.36
CA ARG A 131 -12.97 -11.47 -4.21
C ARG A 131 -12.24 -10.94 -5.43
N ILE A 132 -11.23 -11.70 -5.83
CA ILE A 132 -10.79 -11.78 -7.22
C ILE A 132 -11.12 -13.17 -7.76
N SER A 133 -11.79 -13.26 -8.91
CA SER A 133 -12.19 -14.54 -9.50
C SER A 133 -11.06 -15.15 -10.32
N ASP A 134 -11.11 -16.46 -10.55
CA ASP A 134 -10.14 -17.14 -11.42
C ASP A 134 -10.19 -16.58 -12.85
N ILE A 135 -11.39 -16.26 -13.36
CA ILE A 135 -11.56 -15.61 -14.68
C ILE A 135 -10.85 -14.26 -14.71
N THR A 136 -11.05 -13.43 -13.68
CA THR A 136 -10.38 -12.12 -13.57
C THR A 136 -8.86 -12.28 -13.47
N LEU A 137 -8.37 -13.28 -12.73
CA LEU A 137 -6.93 -13.57 -12.63
C LEU A 137 -6.33 -14.02 -13.96
N ASP A 138 -7.04 -14.87 -14.71
CA ASP A 138 -6.62 -15.33 -16.03
C ASP A 138 -6.56 -14.16 -17.03
N GLU A 139 -7.57 -13.27 -17.03
CA GLU A 139 -7.56 -12.06 -17.84
C GLU A 139 -6.40 -11.10 -17.48
N ILE A 140 -6.14 -10.88 -16.19
CA ILE A 140 -4.98 -10.08 -15.75
C ILE A 140 -3.70 -10.72 -16.27
N LYS A 141 -3.54 -12.04 -16.12
CA LYS A 141 -2.36 -12.77 -16.57
C LYS A 141 -2.17 -12.62 -18.09
N GLU A 142 -3.23 -12.75 -18.88
CA GLU A 142 -3.18 -12.57 -20.34
C GLU A 142 -2.76 -11.14 -20.71
N GLU A 143 -3.32 -10.11 -20.05
CA GLU A 143 -2.93 -8.72 -20.30
C GLU A 143 -1.46 -8.45 -19.90
N LEU A 144 -1.01 -8.98 -18.76
CA LEU A 144 0.40 -8.88 -18.36
C LEU A 144 1.33 -9.60 -19.36
N GLN A 145 0.95 -10.78 -19.84
CA GLN A 145 1.71 -11.49 -20.87
C GLN A 145 1.82 -10.69 -22.16
N ALA A 146 0.75 -9.99 -22.57
CA ALA A 146 0.74 -9.15 -23.76
C ALA A 146 1.68 -7.94 -23.64
N LEU A 147 1.90 -7.41 -22.43
CA LEU A 147 2.86 -6.33 -22.17
C LEU A 147 4.33 -6.79 -22.29
N GLY A 148 4.59 -8.08 -22.07
CA GLY A 148 5.90 -8.69 -22.28
C GLY A 148 7.02 -8.02 -21.47
N SER A 149 8.15 -7.73 -22.12
CA SER A 149 9.34 -7.18 -21.44
C SER A 149 9.16 -5.75 -20.90
N ASP A 150 8.13 -5.03 -21.34
CA ASP A 150 7.83 -3.67 -20.88
C ASP A 150 7.46 -3.63 -19.39
N LEU A 151 7.02 -4.77 -18.82
CA LEU A 151 6.78 -4.92 -17.39
C LEU A 151 8.01 -4.61 -16.51
N ARG A 152 9.23 -4.69 -17.06
CA ARG A 152 10.46 -4.42 -16.31
C ARG A 152 10.99 -3.00 -16.48
N LEU A 153 10.34 -2.22 -17.34
CA LEU A 153 10.71 -0.85 -17.70
C LEU A 153 9.87 0.20 -16.95
N LYS A 154 8.95 -0.23 -16.09
CA LYS A 154 8.09 0.66 -15.29
C LYS A 154 7.99 0.17 -13.85
N PHE A 155 7.72 1.07 -12.92
CA PHE A 155 7.30 0.69 -11.57
C PHE A 155 5.88 0.12 -11.62
N ASN A 156 5.72 -1.17 -11.29
CA ASN A 156 4.41 -1.79 -11.27
C ASN A 156 3.78 -1.69 -9.88
N VAL A 157 2.57 -1.15 -9.84
CA VAL A 157 1.77 -0.96 -8.63
C VAL A 157 0.46 -1.73 -8.78
N CYS A 158 0.08 -2.52 -7.79
CA CYS A 158 -1.24 -3.15 -7.72
C CYS A 158 -2.07 -2.44 -6.65
N LEU A 159 -3.24 -1.93 -7.01
CA LEU A 159 -4.16 -1.25 -6.10
C LEU A 159 -5.42 -2.10 -5.91
N VAL A 160 -5.72 -2.48 -4.67
CA VAL A 160 -6.89 -3.29 -4.31
C VAL A 160 -7.44 -2.81 -2.97
N HIS A 161 -8.73 -2.98 -2.67
CA HIS A 161 -9.26 -2.54 -1.38
C HIS A 161 -9.06 -3.58 -0.27
N HIS A 162 -9.61 -4.78 -0.46
CA HIS A 162 -9.55 -5.83 0.56
C HIS A 162 -8.13 -6.33 0.76
N HIS A 163 -7.81 -6.70 2.00
CA HIS A 163 -6.47 -7.13 2.36
C HIS A 163 -6.15 -8.53 1.83
N LEU A 164 -4.86 -8.77 1.60
CA LEU A 164 -4.36 -9.97 0.92
C LEU A 164 -3.93 -11.08 1.88
N LYS A 165 -3.64 -10.71 3.12
CA LYS A 165 -3.18 -11.61 4.18
C LYS A 165 -3.99 -11.38 5.45
N GLU A 166 -4.38 -12.47 6.10
CA GLU A 166 -5.10 -12.40 7.37
C GLU A 166 -4.27 -11.62 8.39
N GLN A 167 -4.91 -10.68 9.08
CA GLN A 167 -4.28 -9.89 10.14
C GLN A 167 -4.82 -10.28 11.52
N HIS A 168 -5.19 -11.56 11.72
CA HIS A 168 -5.67 -12.02 13.02
C HIS A 168 -4.57 -11.91 14.10
N SER A 169 -4.99 -11.65 15.33
CA SER A 169 -4.14 -11.73 16.51
C SER A 169 -4.93 -12.35 17.67
N ASP A 170 -4.24 -12.70 18.76
CA ASP A 170 -4.91 -13.17 19.98
C ASP A 170 -5.96 -12.16 20.52
N ALA A 171 -5.81 -10.87 20.17
CA ALA A 171 -6.73 -9.82 20.56
C ALA A 171 -7.95 -9.66 19.62
N TYR A 172 -7.90 -10.17 18.39
CA TYR A 172 -9.00 -10.05 17.41
C TYR A 172 -8.88 -11.06 16.27
N ALA A 173 -10.01 -11.69 15.93
CA ALA A 173 -10.11 -12.53 14.74
C ALA A 173 -10.32 -11.66 13.49
N ASP A 174 -9.61 -11.99 12.40
CA ASP A 174 -9.81 -11.37 11.10
C ASP A 174 -10.26 -12.41 10.08
N GLU A 175 -11.52 -12.30 9.67
CA GLU A 175 -12.14 -13.17 8.67
C GLU A 175 -12.42 -12.44 7.36
N SER A 176 -11.86 -11.24 7.17
CA SER A 176 -12.18 -10.35 6.05
C SER A 176 -11.17 -10.43 4.89
N ARG A 177 -10.31 -11.46 4.88
CA ARG A 177 -9.33 -11.67 3.80
C ARG A 177 -10.01 -11.90 2.46
N MET A 178 -9.48 -11.22 1.44
CA MET A 178 -9.92 -11.36 0.06
C MET A 178 -9.80 -12.79 -0.45
N ARG A 179 -10.91 -13.31 -0.99
CA ARG A 179 -10.91 -14.59 -1.72
C ARG A 179 -10.07 -14.46 -2.99
N GLY A 180 -9.14 -15.38 -3.20
CA GLY A 180 -8.21 -15.35 -4.34
C GLY A 180 -6.94 -14.51 -4.11
N ALA A 181 -6.75 -13.92 -2.92
CA ALA A 181 -5.56 -13.12 -2.60
C ALA A 181 -4.24 -13.86 -2.81
N GLU A 182 -4.17 -15.13 -2.40
CA GLU A 182 -2.96 -15.94 -2.56
C GLU A 182 -2.62 -16.15 -4.04
N ASN A 183 -3.62 -16.46 -4.87
CA ASN A 183 -3.41 -16.63 -6.31
C ASN A 183 -2.95 -15.32 -6.97
N LEU A 184 -3.49 -14.17 -6.54
CA LEU A 184 -3.03 -12.86 -7.00
C LEU A 184 -1.57 -12.62 -6.61
N LEU A 185 -1.20 -12.82 -5.34
CA LEU A 185 0.18 -12.64 -4.88
C LEU A 185 1.15 -13.57 -5.60
N GLN A 186 0.78 -14.84 -5.81
CA GLN A 186 1.56 -15.79 -6.59
C GLN A 186 1.70 -15.37 -8.06
N LEU A 187 0.66 -14.80 -8.67
CA LEU A 187 0.73 -14.25 -10.03
C LEU A 187 1.73 -13.10 -10.09
N LEU A 188 1.60 -12.13 -9.20
CA LEU A 188 2.46 -10.93 -9.16
C LEU A 188 3.92 -11.24 -8.74
N ALA A 189 4.16 -12.33 -8.02
CA ALA A 189 5.50 -12.78 -7.64
C ALA A 189 6.31 -13.40 -8.79
N ARG A 190 5.68 -13.66 -9.95
CA ARG A 190 6.36 -14.29 -11.09
C ARG A 190 7.35 -13.31 -11.73
N ALA A 191 8.61 -13.72 -11.82
CA ALA A 191 9.69 -12.90 -12.36
C ALA A 191 9.46 -12.42 -13.81
N GLU A 192 8.66 -13.14 -14.61
CA GLU A 192 8.26 -12.70 -15.95
C GLU A 192 7.42 -11.42 -15.93
N PHE A 193 6.68 -11.17 -14.84
CA PHE A 193 5.83 -10.00 -14.67
C PHE A 193 6.48 -8.84 -13.91
N GLY A 194 7.80 -8.90 -13.69
CA GLY A 194 8.54 -7.85 -12.98
C GLY A 194 8.29 -7.90 -11.47
N GLU A 195 8.65 -6.80 -10.80
CA GLU A 195 8.42 -6.62 -9.36
C GLU A 195 7.21 -5.71 -9.16
N TRP A 196 6.44 -5.98 -8.10
CA TRP A 196 5.19 -5.28 -7.79
C TRP A 196 5.20 -4.67 -6.39
N PHE A 197 4.68 -3.45 -6.30
CA PHE A 197 4.30 -2.80 -5.05
C PHE A 197 2.79 -2.84 -4.92
N VAL A 198 2.26 -3.54 -3.93
CA VAL A 198 0.83 -3.73 -3.73
C VAL A 198 0.34 -2.79 -2.63
N VAL A 199 -0.74 -2.06 -2.89
CA VAL A 199 -1.39 -1.15 -1.95
C VAL A 199 -2.79 -1.65 -1.67
N HIS A 200 -3.13 -1.79 -0.39
CA HIS A 200 -4.50 -2.10 0.03
C HIS A 200 -4.98 -1.34 1.27
N GLY A 201 -6.29 -1.35 1.49
CA GLY A 201 -6.98 -0.75 2.63
C GLY A 201 -7.71 -1.78 3.50
N HIS A 202 -8.98 -1.48 3.82
CA HIS A 202 -9.95 -2.32 4.54
C HIS A 202 -9.70 -2.54 6.05
N VAL A 203 -8.49 -2.95 6.44
CA VAL A 203 -8.17 -3.33 7.84
C VAL A 203 -7.85 -2.17 8.76
N HIS A 204 -7.72 -0.95 8.20
CA HIS A 204 -7.39 0.28 8.90
C HIS A 204 -6.09 0.26 9.72
N ARG A 205 -5.19 -0.68 9.43
CA ARG A 205 -3.89 -0.86 10.10
C ARG A 205 -2.73 -0.72 9.12
N GLY A 206 -1.78 0.14 9.49
CA GLY A 206 -0.57 0.41 8.74
C GLY A 206 0.44 -0.73 8.88
N SER A 207 0.83 -1.35 7.78
CA SER A 207 1.89 -2.37 7.76
C SER A 207 2.60 -2.42 6.41
N LEU A 208 3.89 -2.74 6.41
CA LEU A 208 4.71 -2.86 5.22
C LEU A 208 5.51 -4.17 5.29
N TYR A 209 5.31 -5.05 4.33
CA TYR A 209 5.92 -6.38 4.32
C TYR A 209 6.24 -6.85 2.90
N CYS A 210 7.00 -7.94 2.80
CA CYS A 210 7.18 -8.69 1.56
C CYS A 210 6.40 -9.99 1.68
N ASP A 211 5.69 -10.36 0.62
CA ASP A 211 5.00 -11.65 0.55
C ASP A 211 5.67 -12.57 -0.47
N GLY A 212 6.05 -13.78 -0.05
CA GLY A 212 6.80 -14.73 -0.88
C GLY A 212 8.32 -14.59 -0.79
N GLY A 213 9.01 -15.08 -1.82
CA GLY A 213 10.49 -15.15 -1.86
C GLY A 213 11.16 -13.85 -2.34
N ASN A 214 12.38 -13.97 -2.88
CA ASN A 214 13.19 -12.80 -3.27
C ASN A 214 12.55 -11.92 -4.38
N SER A 215 11.62 -12.47 -5.16
CA SER A 215 10.81 -11.75 -6.17
C SER A 215 9.39 -11.43 -5.68
N GLY A 216 9.13 -11.65 -4.39
CA GLY A 216 7.84 -11.40 -3.77
C GLY A 216 7.42 -9.93 -3.86
N PRO A 217 6.11 -9.64 -4.03
CA PRO A 217 5.62 -8.29 -3.98
C PRO A 217 5.88 -7.63 -2.62
N ILE A 218 6.18 -6.33 -2.64
CA ILE A 218 6.12 -5.51 -1.42
C ILE A 218 4.67 -5.09 -1.23
N VAL A 219 4.12 -5.27 -0.05
CA VAL A 219 2.72 -4.96 0.26
C VAL A 219 2.64 -3.88 1.34
N LEU A 220 1.95 -2.79 1.02
CA LEU A 220 1.55 -1.74 1.93
C LEU A 220 0.06 -1.91 2.29
N SER A 221 -0.18 -2.31 3.54
CA SER A 221 -1.48 -2.22 4.20
C SER A 221 -1.64 -0.82 4.74
N CYS A 222 -2.63 -0.08 4.26
CA CYS A 222 -2.86 1.30 4.67
C CYS A 222 -3.73 1.36 5.93
N ALA A 223 -3.31 2.17 6.91
CA ALA A 223 -4.23 2.65 7.93
C ALA A 223 -5.31 3.55 7.30
N SER A 224 -6.43 3.74 8.00
CA SER A 224 -7.51 4.57 7.49
C SER A 224 -7.10 6.05 7.45
N PHE A 225 -7.64 6.81 6.50
CA PHE A 225 -7.51 8.26 6.47
C PHE A 225 -8.48 8.96 7.43
N SER A 226 -9.61 8.33 7.75
CA SER A 226 -10.73 8.99 8.43
C SER A 226 -11.62 8.08 9.27
N VAL A 227 -11.13 6.92 9.72
CA VAL A 227 -11.92 6.06 10.61
C VAL A 227 -12.15 6.77 11.95
N SER A 228 -13.38 6.64 12.46
CA SER A 228 -13.68 7.01 13.84
C SER A 228 -13.31 5.84 14.75
N LEU A 229 -12.52 6.08 15.80
CA LEU A 229 -12.18 5.05 16.79
C LEU A 229 -13.43 4.45 17.48
N GLN A 230 -14.57 5.15 17.46
CA GLN A 230 -15.84 4.57 17.95
C GLN A 230 -16.43 3.54 16.99
N GLY A 231 -16.15 3.65 15.69
CA GLY A 231 -16.61 2.73 14.65
C GLY A 231 -15.72 1.50 14.47
N ASP A 232 -14.50 1.53 15.02
CA ASP A 232 -13.54 0.43 14.94
C ASP A 232 -12.76 0.32 16.28
N PRO A 233 -13.42 -0.16 17.35
CA PRO A 233 -12.86 -0.15 18.70
C PRO A 233 -11.66 -1.09 18.86
N THR A 234 -11.43 -1.99 17.91
CA THR A 234 -10.28 -2.92 17.90
C THR A 234 -9.11 -2.39 17.08
N ASN A 235 -9.23 -1.23 16.44
CA ASN A 235 -8.14 -0.58 15.75
C ASN A 235 -7.31 0.25 16.75
N PRO A 236 -6.06 -0.15 17.03
CA PRO A 236 -5.18 0.61 17.92
C PRO A 236 -4.54 1.82 17.22
N GLY A 237 -4.67 1.92 15.88
CA GLY A 237 -4.03 2.93 15.06
C GLY A 237 -4.75 4.27 15.04
N VAL A 238 -4.00 5.33 14.71
CA VAL A 238 -4.55 6.63 14.33
C VAL A 238 -4.72 6.72 12.82
N ASN A 239 -5.48 7.72 12.36
CA ASN A 239 -5.60 7.96 10.93
C ASN A 239 -4.24 8.32 10.31
N GLN A 240 -3.91 7.72 9.17
CA GLN A 240 -2.68 7.99 8.43
C GLN A 240 -2.93 8.26 6.95
N PHE A 241 -1.99 8.98 6.33
CA PHE A 241 -1.76 8.92 4.88
C PHE A 241 -0.28 8.65 4.61
N TYR A 242 0.01 8.27 3.36
CA TYR A 242 1.35 7.82 2.96
C TYR A 242 1.85 8.56 1.72
N LEU A 243 3.17 8.76 1.65
CA LEU A 243 3.92 9.08 0.44
C LEU A 243 4.88 7.92 0.17
N VAL A 244 4.73 7.28 -0.99
CA VAL A 244 5.63 6.21 -1.42
C VAL A 244 6.62 6.79 -2.42
N GLU A 245 7.90 6.66 -2.12
CA GLU A 245 8.99 7.09 -2.99
C GLU A 245 9.76 5.87 -3.47
N PHE A 246 9.90 5.72 -4.78
CA PHE A 246 10.74 4.70 -5.40
C PHE A 246 12.12 5.25 -5.72
N ASP A 247 13.15 4.43 -5.52
CA ASP A 247 14.50 4.73 -5.98
C ASP A 247 14.54 4.84 -7.52
N PRO A 248 15.36 5.74 -8.09
CA PRO A 248 15.55 5.79 -9.54
C PRO A 248 15.96 4.44 -10.13
N PRO A 249 15.54 4.12 -11.37
CA PRO A 249 15.87 2.86 -12.01
C PRO A 249 17.39 2.67 -12.12
N GLN A 250 17.84 1.44 -11.88
CA GLN A 250 19.26 1.08 -11.96
C GLN A 250 19.50 0.23 -13.22
N GLY A 251 20.42 0.66 -14.07
CA GLY A 251 20.73 -0.04 -15.33
C GLY A 251 19.52 -0.16 -16.27
N GLY A 252 18.60 0.82 -16.26
CA GLY A 252 17.39 0.84 -17.08
C GLY A 252 16.29 -0.13 -16.61
N ARG A 253 16.43 -0.75 -15.44
CA ARG A 253 15.40 -1.61 -14.84
C ARG A 253 14.76 -0.94 -13.64
N HIS A 254 13.44 -1.00 -13.59
CA HIS A 254 12.67 -0.53 -12.44
C HIS A 254 12.60 -1.66 -11.41
N ARG A 255 13.15 -1.39 -10.22
CA ARG A 255 13.12 -2.29 -9.06
C ARG A 255 12.14 -1.72 -8.05
N ILE A 256 11.39 -2.58 -7.37
CA ILE A 256 10.50 -2.15 -6.29
C ILE A 256 11.34 -1.99 -5.03
N LYS A 257 11.90 -0.80 -4.89
CA LYS A 257 12.80 -0.41 -3.81
C LYS A 257 12.63 1.09 -3.53
N GLY A 258 12.65 1.46 -2.25
CA GLY A 258 12.46 2.85 -1.84
C GLY A 258 12.01 2.98 -0.39
N ALA A 259 11.16 3.96 -0.12
CA ALA A 259 10.64 4.24 1.21
C ALA A 259 9.17 4.67 1.21
N VAL A 260 8.47 4.35 2.29
CA VAL A 260 7.15 4.88 2.62
C VAL A 260 7.32 5.89 3.74
N HIS A 261 6.81 7.10 3.55
CA HIS A 261 6.67 8.11 4.59
C HIS A 261 5.22 8.15 5.04
N ALA A 262 5.01 8.24 6.35
CA ALA A 262 3.68 8.23 6.94
C ALA A 262 3.45 9.50 7.76
N TRP A 263 2.20 9.95 7.81
CA TRP A 263 1.76 11.07 8.66
C TRP A 263 0.58 10.64 9.51
N ASN A 264 0.57 11.06 10.77
CA ASN A 264 -0.52 10.83 11.70
C ASN A 264 -1.45 12.05 11.72
N TRP A 265 -2.75 11.81 11.79
CA TRP A 265 -3.72 12.86 12.11
C TRP A 265 -3.86 13.04 13.63
N ALA A 266 -3.86 14.30 14.07
CA ALA A 266 -4.28 14.69 15.41
C ALA A 266 -5.26 15.87 15.34
N ALA A 267 -6.33 15.83 16.13
CA ALA A 267 -7.35 16.89 16.12
C ALA A 267 -6.79 18.29 16.48
N SER A 268 -5.71 18.36 17.26
CA SER A 268 -5.14 19.61 17.75
C SER A 268 -4.24 20.35 16.76
N TYR A 269 -3.54 19.64 15.88
CA TYR A 269 -2.56 20.25 14.95
C TYR A 269 -2.61 19.70 13.52
N GLY A 270 -3.52 18.76 13.23
CA GLY A 270 -3.71 18.19 11.92
C GLY A 270 -2.72 17.07 11.60
N TRP A 271 -2.18 17.07 10.38
CA TRP A 271 -1.24 16.06 9.90
C TRP A 271 0.20 16.39 10.28
N ASP A 272 0.90 15.45 10.90
CA ASP A 272 2.33 15.55 11.26
C ASP A 272 3.06 14.23 11.00
N PRO A 273 4.38 14.21 10.72
CA PRO A 273 5.10 12.96 10.45
C PRO A 273 4.83 11.91 11.52
N ALA A 274 4.59 10.68 11.08
CA ALA A 274 4.11 9.65 11.98
C ALA A 274 5.18 9.27 13.01
N GLU A 275 4.74 9.15 14.24
CA GLU A 275 5.47 8.49 15.31
C GLU A 275 5.17 6.99 15.26
N ASN A 276 6.07 6.18 15.82
CA ASN A 276 5.83 4.76 15.95
C ASN A 276 4.69 4.52 16.98
N LYS A 277 3.54 4.05 16.49
CA LYS A 277 2.34 3.76 17.27
C LYS A 277 1.79 2.38 16.88
N PRO A 278 1.21 1.61 17.81
CA PRO A 278 0.59 0.33 17.47
C PRO A 278 -0.45 0.47 16.36
N GLY A 279 -0.44 -0.44 15.39
CA GLY A 279 -1.37 -0.41 14.23
C GLY A 279 -1.07 0.68 13.19
N CYS A 280 0.03 1.40 13.32
CA CYS A 280 0.47 2.43 12.39
C CYS A 280 1.86 2.11 11.82
N LEU A 281 2.12 2.61 10.61
CA LEU A 281 3.48 2.64 10.10
C LEU A 281 4.25 3.79 10.75
N ALA A 282 5.53 3.58 11.04
CA ALA A 282 6.42 4.67 11.48
C ALA A 282 6.54 5.76 10.40
N GLY A 283 6.95 6.96 10.79
CA GLY A 283 7.06 8.13 9.89
C GLY A 283 7.92 7.90 8.66
N ARG A 284 8.85 6.95 8.71
CA ARG A 284 9.56 6.43 7.54
C ARG A 284 9.82 4.93 7.69
N ALA A 285 9.51 4.15 6.67
CA ALA A 285 9.85 2.73 6.54
C ALA A 285 10.49 2.46 5.19
N GLY A 286 11.57 1.67 5.15
CA GLY A 286 12.21 1.26 3.91
C GLY A 286 11.52 0.05 3.27
N PHE A 287 11.79 -0.18 1.99
CA PHE A 287 11.49 -1.46 1.34
C PHE A 287 12.44 -1.75 0.17
N GLY A 288 12.56 -3.03 -0.19
CA GLY A 288 13.28 -3.49 -1.38
C GLY A 288 14.72 -3.95 -1.13
N PHE A 289 15.17 -4.06 0.12
CA PHE A 289 16.33 -4.89 0.42
C PHE A 289 16.00 -6.37 0.11
N ARG A 290 16.96 -7.05 -0.53
CA ARG A 290 16.85 -8.42 -1.07
C ARG A 290 18.15 -9.22 -0.83
N GLY A 291 19.01 -8.73 0.05
CA GLY A 291 20.27 -9.38 0.40
C GLY A 291 20.12 -10.34 1.58
N ASP A 292 21.22 -10.99 1.93
CA ASP A 292 21.29 -11.85 3.11
C ASP A 292 21.49 -11.01 4.37
N LEU A 293 20.57 -11.15 5.31
CA LEU A 293 20.54 -10.34 6.53
C LEU A 293 21.70 -10.67 7.50
N PRO A 294 22.01 -11.95 7.81
CA PRO A 294 23.16 -12.29 8.63
C PRO A 294 24.48 -11.78 8.05
N SER A 295 24.73 -12.00 6.75
CA SER A 295 25.93 -11.48 6.08
C SER A 295 26.02 -9.96 6.11
N PHE A 296 24.88 -9.26 6.14
CA PHE A 296 24.85 -7.81 6.27
C PHE A 296 25.17 -7.37 7.71
N ALA A 297 24.62 -8.07 8.72
CA ALA A 297 24.90 -7.84 10.12
C ALA A 297 26.40 -8.01 10.43
N GLU A 298 27.03 -9.06 9.93
CA GLU A 298 28.48 -9.30 10.07
C GLU A 298 29.30 -8.11 9.54
N LYS A 299 29.02 -7.63 8.33
CA LYS A 299 29.71 -6.47 7.74
C LYS A 299 29.55 -5.21 8.56
N LEU A 300 28.35 -4.99 9.12
CA LEU A 300 28.08 -3.84 9.96
C LEU A 300 28.81 -3.95 11.31
N ALA A 301 28.85 -5.15 11.90
CA ALA A 301 29.58 -5.44 13.13
C ALA A 301 31.11 -5.30 12.95
N GLU A 302 31.67 -5.79 11.84
CA GLU A 302 33.07 -5.56 11.46
C GLU A 302 33.37 -4.07 11.43
N LYS A 303 32.48 -3.27 10.82
CA LYS A 303 32.68 -1.83 10.74
C LYS A 303 32.68 -1.16 12.12
N VAL A 304 31.75 -1.54 12.99
CA VAL A 304 31.69 -1.04 14.37
C VAL A 304 32.94 -1.47 15.16
N ASN A 305 33.45 -2.67 14.93
CA ASN A 305 34.68 -3.17 15.55
C ASN A 305 35.93 -2.37 15.14
N GLU A 306 35.97 -1.88 13.89
CA GLU A 306 37.04 -1.00 13.40
C GLU A 306 36.98 0.40 14.01
N CYS A 307 35.81 1.03 14.03
CA CYS A 307 35.66 2.44 14.43
C CYS A 307 35.28 2.65 15.90
N GLY A 308 34.96 1.57 16.63
CA GLY A 308 34.52 1.55 18.03
C GLY A 308 33.08 2.04 18.24
N ARG A 309 32.59 2.97 17.41
CA ARG A 309 31.23 3.52 17.46
C ARG A 309 30.80 3.99 16.09
N LEU A 310 29.56 3.70 15.73
CA LEU A 310 28.93 4.13 14.49
C LEU A 310 27.57 4.76 14.80
N SER A 311 27.40 6.05 14.55
CA SER A 311 26.09 6.68 14.68
C SER A 311 25.13 6.09 13.63
N TRP A 312 23.83 6.04 13.91
CA TRP A 312 22.87 5.50 12.93
C TRP A 312 22.85 6.30 11.63
N SER A 313 22.99 7.63 11.71
CA SER A 313 23.14 8.48 10.54
C SER A 313 24.37 8.11 9.70
N ASP A 314 25.50 7.83 10.36
CA ASP A 314 26.72 7.42 9.65
C ASP A 314 26.55 6.02 9.05
N ALA A 315 25.92 5.09 9.78
CA ALA A 315 25.61 3.75 9.28
C ALA A 315 24.76 3.82 8.00
N VAL A 316 23.67 4.58 8.02
CA VAL A 316 22.78 4.76 6.86
C VAL A 316 23.48 5.46 5.68
N SER A 317 24.48 6.30 5.96
CA SER A 317 25.29 6.96 4.92
C SER A 317 26.30 6.02 4.27
N GLN A 318 26.92 5.13 5.06
CA GLN A 318 27.94 4.18 4.60
C GLN A 318 27.31 2.92 3.98
N PHE A 319 26.19 2.47 4.52
CA PHE A 319 25.44 1.30 4.10
C PHE A 319 24.04 1.73 3.65
N THR A 320 23.96 2.19 2.39
CA THR A 320 22.73 2.74 1.81
C THR A 320 21.57 1.73 1.78
N GLU A 321 21.87 0.44 1.85
CA GLU A 321 20.92 -0.66 1.96
C GLU A 321 19.98 -0.51 3.15
N LEU A 322 20.47 0.02 4.29
CA LEU A 322 19.67 0.27 5.51
C LEU A 322 18.43 1.13 5.25
N LYS A 323 18.46 1.99 4.22
CA LYS A 323 17.32 2.84 3.85
C LYS A 323 16.13 2.05 3.32
N HIS A 324 16.34 0.78 2.94
CA HIS A 324 15.44 -0.09 2.18
C HIS A 324 15.03 -1.34 2.96
N PHE A 325 15.38 -1.42 4.23
CA PHE A 325 14.96 -2.52 5.09
C PHE A 325 13.48 -2.35 5.43
N LEU A 326 12.73 -3.45 5.33
CA LEU A 326 11.39 -3.50 5.90
C LEU A 326 11.46 -3.32 7.42
N PRO A 327 10.37 -2.88 8.07
CA PRO A 327 10.34 -2.77 9.53
C PRO A 327 10.83 -4.04 10.24
N LEU A 328 10.33 -5.21 9.81
CA LEU A 328 10.73 -6.50 10.38
C LEU A 328 12.20 -6.86 10.09
N ASP A 329 12.72 -6.53 8.90
CA ASP A 329 14.13 -6.77 8.57
C ASP A 329 15.06 -5.92 9.45
N LEU A 330 14.64 -4.69 9.77
CA LEU A 330 15.39 -3.81 10.66
C LEU A 330 15.37 -4.32 12.11
N GLU A 331 14.22 -4.83 12.59
CA GLU A 331 14.12 -5.49 13.89
C GLU A 331 15.02 -6.73 13.96
N ASN A 332 14.98 -7.58 12.93
CA ASN A 332 15.82 -8.76 12.82
C ASN A 332 17.32 -8.39 12.75
N LEU A 333 17.69 -7.34 12.00
CA LEU A 333 19.07 -6.83 11.96
C LEU A 333 19.57 -6.49 13.36
N VAL A 334 18.75 -5.81 14.16
CA VAL A 334 19.09 -5.45 15.53
C VAL A 334 19.28 -6.71 16.38
N GLY A 335 18.40 -7.71 16.23
CA GLY A 335 18.56 -9.00 16.89
C GLY A 335 19.86 -9.73 16.54
N GLU A 336 20.25 -9.75 15.27
CA GLU A 336 21.53 -10.33 14.81
C GLU A 336 22.74 -9.58 15.40
N LEU A 337 22.70 -8.25 15.44
CA LEU A 337 23.77 -7.44 16.03
C LEU A 337 23.87 -7.64 17.56
N GLU A 338 22.74 -7.67 18.26
CA GLU A 338 22.68 -7.85 19.72
C GLU A 338 23.05 -9.28 20.15
N ALA A 339 23.05 -10.25 19.22
CA ALA A 339 23.55 -11.61 19.47
C ALA A 339 25.09 -11.66 19.59
N ASP A 340 25.81 -10.71 18.99
CA ASP A 340 27.24 -10.53 19.21
C ASP A 340 27.46 -9.73 20.51
N SER A 341 27.94 -10.40 21.56
CA SER A 341 28.29 -9.78 22.84
C SER A 341 29.30 -8.63 22.76
N ALA A 342 30.04 -8.49 21.65
CA ALA A 342 30.95 -7.37 21.42
C ALA A 342 30.25 -6.12 20.86
N ILE A 343 28.94 -6.18 20.57
CA ILE A 343 28.16 -5.12 19.97
C ILE A 343 27.00 -4.73 20.88
N VAL A 344 26.77 -3.43 21.04
CA VAL A 344 25.63 -2.85 21.76
C VAL A 344 24.90 -1.87 20.85
N VAL A 345 23.59 -2.07 20.68
CA VAL A 345 22.73 -1.15 19.92
C VAL A 345 22.05 -0.18 20.90
N SER A 346 22.40 1.10 20.83
CA SER A 346 21.78 2.16 21.62
C SER A 346 20.56 2.73 20.90
N ARG A 347 19.46 2.91 21.64
CA ARG A 347 18.20 3.42 21.10
C ARG A 347 17.88 4.81 21.65
N GLN A 348 17.22 5.64 20.83
CA GLN A 348 16.61 6.90 21.25
C GLN A 348 15.11 6.84 20.90
N GLY A 349 14.27 6.73 21.94
CA GLY A 349 12.87 6.35 21.74
C GLY A 349 12.78 4.97 21.11
N GLN A 350 12.11 4.89 19.96
CA GLN A 350 11.94 3.65 19.19
C GLN A 350 12.98 3.51 18.04
N GLY A 351 13.84 4.50 17.83
CA GLY A 351 14.84 4.49 16.77
C GLY A 351 16.22 4.04 17.25
N ILE A 352 17.03 3.50 16.33
CA ILE A 352 18.44 3.24 16.58
C ILE A 352 19.18 4.59 16.59
N ARG A 353 19.90 4.86 17.67
CA ARG A 353 20.74 6.06 17.80
C ARG A 353 22.14 5.78 17.28
N GLU A 354 22.72 4.67 17.72
CA GLU A 354 24.09 4.27 17.39
C GLU A 354 24.34 2.81 17.73
N ILE A 355 25.40 2.28 17.15
CA ILE A 355 25.90 0.94 17.38
C ILE A 355 27.33 1.10 17.91
N VAL A 356 27.63 0.50 19.05
CA VAL A 356 28.92 0.65 19.75
C VAL A 356 29.56 -0.70 19.99
N LYS A 357 30.89 -0.73 19.97
CA LYS A 357 31.66 -1.85 20.48
C LYS A 357 31.58 -1.85 22.01
N ALA A 358 31.24 -2.99 22.59
CA ALA A 358 31.07 -3.20 24.03
C ALA A 358 32.36 -2.94 24.82
#